data_AF-E8WXI0-F1
#
_entry.id   AF-E8WXI0-F1
#
_cell.length_a   1.000
_cell.length_b   1.000
_cell.length_c   1.000
_cell.angle_alpha   90.00
_cell.angle_beta   90.00
_cell.angle_gamma   90.00
#
_symmetry.space_group_name_H-M   'P 1'
#
loop_
_entity.id
_entity.type
_entity.pdbx_description
1 polymer ?
#
loop_
_entity_poly.entity_id
_entity_poly.type
_entity_poly.pdbx_seq_one_letter_code
_entity_poly.pdbx_strand_id
1 'polypeptide(L)'
;MGLDTVEIILRTEETFAIDLPDSDCAQVRTVGDLYRLVLEKLSLPYQPATETEAIPTAHNRSRLRTVTPFDFTTPDVWLTLKALIIDQLQVKDSEVHEQATFIHDLGCD
;
A
#
# COMPACT_ATOMS: atom_id res chain seq x y z
N MET A 1 -20.27 -9.95 3.90
CA MET A 1 -19.22 -10.90 3.54
C MET A 1 -17.95 -10.17 3.94
N GLY A 2 -17.30 -10.60 5.02
CA GLY A 2 -16.11 -9.91 5.53
C GLY A 2 -15.03 -9.97 4.46
N LEU A 3 -14.37 -8.86 4.19
CA LEU A 3 -13.26 -8.87 3.27
C LEU A 3 -12.03 -9.44 3.98
N ASP A 4 -11.52 -10.55 3.46
CA ASP A 4 -10.29 -11.16 3.92
C ASP A 4 -9.07 -10.32 3.52
N THR A 5 -7.97 -10.48 4.26
CA THR A 5 -6.66 -9.90 3.89
C THR A 5 -6.22 -10.34 2.48
N VAL A 6 -6.65 -11.52 2.03
CA VAL A 6 -6.38 -12.06 0.68
C VAL A 6 -6.94 -11.17 -0.43
N GLU A 7 -8.15 -10.61 -0.27
CA GLU A 7 -8.74 -9.76 -1.31
C GLU A 7 -7.98 -8.44 -1.45
N ILE A 8 -7.55 -7.86 -0.32
CA ILE A 8 -6.73 -6.64 -0.30
C ILE A 8 -5.39 -6.88 -1.01
N ILE A 9 -4.76 -8.03 -0.75
CA ILE A 9 -3.49 -8.42 -1.39
C ILE A 9 -3.69 -8.56 -2.90
N LEU A 10 -4.70 -9.31 -3.35
CA LEU A 10 -4.96 -9.52 -4.78
C LEU A 10 -5.22 -8.21 -5.52
N ARG A 11 -6.02 -7.33 -4.93
CA ARG A 11 -6.28 -5.96 -5.43
C ARG A 11 -4.99 -5.13 -5.48
N THR A 12 -4.13 -5.25 -4.48
CA THR A 12 -2.84 -4.56 -4.42
C THR A 12 -1.91 -5.06 -5.52
N GLU A 13 -1.80 -6.37 -5.71
CA GLU A 13 -1.05 -7.00 -6.80
C GLU A 13 -1.49 -6.48 -8.17
N GLU A 14 -2.81 -6.46 -8.43
CA GLU A 14 -3.37 -5.95 -9.68
C GLU A 14 -3.09 -4.45 -9.86
N THR A 15 -3.22 -3.66 -8.80
CA THR A 15 -3.04 -2.20 -8.84
C THR A 15 -1.59 -1.80 -9.15
N PHE A 16 -0.63 -2.47 -8.52
CA PHE A 16 0.79 -2.18 -8.70
C PHE A 16 1.46 -3.06 -9.76
N ALA A 17 0.72 -4.00 -10.37
CA ALA A 17 1.23 -5.00 -11.29
C ALA A 17 2.47 -5.76 -10.73
N ILE A 18 2.38 -6.19 -9.47
CA ILE A 18 3.41 -6.95 -8.75
C ILE A 18 2.94 -8.36 -8.44
N ASP A 19 3.88 -9.23 -8.07
CA ASP A 19 3.63 -10.63 -7.67
C ASP A 19 3.95 -10.80 -6.18
N LEU A 20 2.92 -11.08 -5.38
CA LEU A 20 2.99 -11.28 -3.93
C LEU A 20 2.67 -12.74 -3.60
N PRO A 21 3.68 -13.61 -3.47
CA PRO A 21 3.44 -15.01 -3.17
C PRO A 21 2.89 -15.19 -1.76
N ASP A 22 2.08 -16.23 -1.54
CA ASP A 22 1.51 -16.57 -0.23
C ASP A 22 2.55 -16.63 0.91
N SER A 23 3.79 -17.00 0.60
CA SER A 23 4.88 -17.07 1.58
C SER A 23 5.24 -15.70 2.17
N ASP A 24 5.20 -14.65 1.34
CA ASP A 24 5.42 -13.27 1.77
C ASP A 24 4.15 -12.75 2.48
N CYS A 25 2.97 -13.02 1.91
CA CYS A 25 1.66 -12.65 2.45
C CYS A 25 1.35 -13.28 3.82
N ALA A 26 1.82 -14.50 4.08
CA ALA A 26 1.62 -15.17 5.37
C ALA A 26 2.30 -14.43 6.55
N GLN A 27 3.31 -13.60 6.24
CA GLN A 27 3.98 -12.74 7.21
C GLN A 27 3.28 -11.39 7.39
N VAL A 28 2.41 -11.00 6.45
CA VAL A 28 1.65 -9.75 6.53
C VAL A 28 0.62 -9.85 7.65
N ARG A 29 0.82 -9.06 8.71
CA ARG A 29 -0.13 -8.92 9.82
C ARG A 29 -0.68 -7.51 9.89
N THR A 30 0.13 -6.53 9.53
CA THR A 30 -0.20 -5.11 9.59
C THR A 30 -0.18 -4.45 8.22
N VAL A 31 -0.83 -3.30 8.11
CA VAL A 31 -0.79 -2.47 6.90
C VAL A 31 0.65 -2.08 6.56
N GLY A 32 1.49 -1.84 7.57
CA GLY A 32 2.91 -1.54 7.39
C GLY A 32 3.69 -2.69 6.77
N ASP A 33 3.37 -3.94 7.13
CA ASP A 33 4.00 -5.13 6.51
C ASP A 33 3.66 -5.21 5.03
N LEU A 34 2.37 -5.06 4.67
CA LEU A 34 1.93 -5.06 3.28
C LEU A 34 2.60 -3.93 2.50
N TYR A 35 2.63 -2.74 3.06
CA TYR A 35 3.26 -1.58 2.44
C TYR A 35 4.75 -1.81 2.16
N ARG A 36 5.52 -2.32 3.14
CA ARG A 36 6.94 -2.62 2.95
C ARG A 36 7.18 -3.67 1.87
N LEU A 37 6.34 -4.69 1.84
CA LEU A 37 6.41 -5.78 0.90
C LEU A 37 6.13 -5.29 -0.53
N VAL A 38 5.14 -4.40 -0.72
CA VAL A 38 4.91 -3.71 -2.00
C VAL A 38 6.13 -2.88 -2.42
N LEU A 39 6.69 -2.09 -1.49
CA LEU A 39 7.88 -1.28 -1.78
C LEU A 39 9.10 -2.13 -2.16
N GLU A 40 9.28 -3.27 -1.50
CA GLU A 40 10.36 -4.21 -1.80
C GLU A 40 10.23 -4.76 -3.22
N LYS A 41 9.03 -5.19 -3.64
CA LYS A 41 8.79 -5.65 -5.02
C LYS A 41 9.01 -4.54 -6.05
N LEU A 42 8.62 -3.31 -5.71
CA LEU A 42 8.86 -2.14 -6.56
C LEU A 42 10.30 -1.61 -6.47
N SER A 43 11.15 -2.21 -5.62
CA SER A 43 12.53 -1.75 -5.35
C SER A 43 12.59 -0.27 -4.94
N LEU A 44 11.60 0.20 -4.19
CA LEU A 44 11.47 1.56 -3.70
C LEU A 44 12.03 1.71 -2.27
N PRO A 45 12.57 2.88 -1.91
CA PRO A 45 13.01 3.13 -0.55
C PRO A 45 11.80 3.20 0.40
N TYR A 46 11.93 2.63 1.61
CA TYR A 46 10.92 2.76 2.65
C TYR A 46 10.87 4.19 3.21
N GLN A 47 9.65 4.71 3.33
CA GLN A 47 9.39 6.03 3.89
C GLN A 47 8.13 5.94 4.76
N PRO A 48 8.17 6.45 6.00
CA PRO A 48 7.07 6.34 6.94
C PRO A 48 5.85 7.16 6.48
N ALA A 49 4.65 6.71 6.87
CA ALA A 49 3.38 7.34 6.49
C ALA A 49 3.31 8.84 6.87
N THR A 50 3.90 9.21 8.02
CA THR A 50 3.99 10.60 8.49
C THR A 50 4.66 11.54 7.50
N GLU A 51 5.65 11.04 6.75
CA GLU A 51 6.37 11.85 5.76
C GLU A 51 5.63 11.86 4.42
N THR A 52 4.96 10.76 4.08
CA THR A 52 4.14 10.65 2.86
C THR A 52 3.00 11.67 2.82
N GLU A 53 2.25 11.80 3.91
CA GLU A 53 1.08 12.70 3.97
C GLU A 53 1.47 14.19 3.98
N ALA A 54 2.74 14.51 4.30
CA ALA A 54 3.25 15.86 4.39
C ALA A 54 3.87 16.39 3.09
N ILE A 55 4.23 15.52 2.15
CA ILE A 55 4.82 15.93 0.86
C ILE A 55 3.67 16.35 -0.07
N PRO A 56 3.62 17.60 -0.56
CA PRO A 56 2.70 17.94 -1.63
C PRO A 56 3.14 17.12 -2.84
N THR A 57 2.34 16.13 -3.24
CA THR A 57 2.52 15.35 -4.48
C THR A 57 2.31 16.28 -5.67
N ALA A 58 3.33 17.12 -5.89
CA ALA A 58 3.44 18.01 -7.02
C ALA A 58 3.73 17.15 -8.24
N HIS A 59 2.66 16.64 -8.86
CA HIS A 59 2.72 15.99 -10.16
C HIS A 59 3.05 17.01 -11.25
N ASN A 60 4.20 17.68 -11.15
CA ASN A 60 4.76 18.47 -12.22
C ASN A 60 5.71 17.55 -13.01
N ARG A 61 5.14 16.86 -14.00
CA ARG A 61 5.82 16.06 -15.02
C ARG A 61 6.76 16.92 -15.89
N SER A 62 7.80 17.49 -15.29
CA SER A 62 8.80 18.27 -16.00
C SER A 62 10.19 17.91 -15.47
N ARG A 63 10.75 16.81 -15.99
CA ARG A 63 12.14 16.70 -16.52
C ARG A 63 12.61 15.24 -16.61
N LEU A 64 12.65 14.74 -17.84
CA LEU A 64 13.77 13.96 -18.42
C LEU A 64 14.54 13.02 -17.46
N ARG A 65 14.05 11.81 -17.25
CA ARG A 65 14.88 10.61 -17.06
C ARG A 65 14.01 9.37 -17.28
N THR A 66 14.44 8.51 -18.20
CA THR A 66 14.00 7.12 -18.43
C THR A 66 12.54 6.84 -18.06
N VAL A 67 11.66 6.88 -19.07
CA VAL A 67 10.25 6.47 -18.98
C VAL A 67 10.13 4.98 -18.62
N THR A 68 10.28 4.73 -17.33
CA THR A 68 9.50 3.81 -16.53
C THR A 68 8.01 3.81 -16.89
N PRO A 69 7.36 2.82 -17.52
CA PRO A 69 5.90 2.88 -17.67
C PRO A 69 5.12 2.88 -16.33
N PHE A 70 5.81 2.70 -15.19
CA PHE A 70 5.26 2.67 -13.84
C PHE A 70 6.07 3.59 -12.91
N ASP A 71 5.87 4.91 -12.99
CA ASP A 71 6.55 5.90 -12.14
C ASP A 71 5.83 6.03 -10.77
N PHE A 72 5.61 4.90 -10.09
CA PHE A 72 5.11 4.93 -8.72
C PHE A 72 6.22 5.39 -7.78
N THR A 73 5.88 6.28 -6.86
CA THR A 73 6.81 6.72 -5.81
C THR A 73 6.38 6.15 -4.48
N THR A 74 7.31 6.06 -3.52
CA THR A 74 7.02 5.61 -2.15
C THR A 74 5.75 6.24 -1.55
N PRO A 75 5.55 7.58 -1.59
CA PRO A 75 4.32 8.18 -1.08
C PRO A 75 3.07 7.80 -1.88
N ASP A 76 3.20 7.61 -3.19
CA ASP A 76 2.08 7.25 -4.07
C ASP A 76 1.57 5.83 -3.76
N VAL A 77 2.50 4.92 -3.46
CA VAL A 77 2.19 3.55 -3.03
C VAL A 77 1.37 3.57 -1.74
N TRP A 78 1.82 4.32 -0.72
CA TRP A 78 1.10 4.40 0.56
C TRP A 78 -0.30 5.01 0.39
N LEU A 79 -0.43 6.11 -0.35
CA LEU A 79 -1.72 6.76 -0.58
C LEU A 79 -2.69 5.84 -1.31
N THR A 80 -2.22 5.14 -2.34
CA THR A 80 -3.03 4.18 -3.11
C THR A 80 -3.42 2.97 -2.26
N LEU A 81 -2.48 2.40 -1.51
CA LEU A 81 -2.73 1.27 -0.61
C LEU A 81 -3.73 1.65 0.50
N LYS A 82 -3.55 2.81 1.13
CA LYS A 82 -4.44 3.36 2.15
C LYS A 82 -5.85 3.56 1.58
N ALA A 83 -5.98 4.16 0.40
CA ALA A 83 -7.26 4.32 -0.28
C ALA A 83 -7.93 2.99 -0.59
N LEU A 84 -7.17 2.00 -1.04
CA LEU A 84 -7.66 0.65 -1.32
C LEU A 84 -8.22 -0.01 -0.06
N ILE A 85 -7.49 0.06 1.05
CA ILE A 85 -7.94 -0.50 2.34
C ILE A 85 -9.20 0.21 2.85
N ILE A 86 -9.26 1.55 2.76
CA ILE A 86 -10.42 2.35 3.14
C ILE A 86 -11.65 1.97 2.32
N ASP A 87 -11.51 1.85 1.00
CA ASP A 87 -12.61 1.50 0.11
C ASP A 87 -13.09 0.07 0.34
N GLN A 88 -12.15 -0.87 0.47
CA GLN A 88 -12.43 -2.28 0.66
C GLN A 88 -13.06 -2.55 2.04
N LEU A 89 -12.51 -2.00 3.12
CA LEU A 89 -13.00 -2.24 4.49
C LEU A 89 -14.05 -1.23 4.96
N GLN A 90 -14.32 -0.17 4.19
CA GLN A 90 -15.23 0.92 4.54
C GLN A 90 -14.89 1.57 5.90
N VAL A 91 -13.59 1.61 6.24
CA VAL A 91 -13.04 2.21 7.46
C VAL A 91 -12.62 3.66 7.24
N LYS A 92 -12.28 4.39 8.30
CA LYS A 92 -11.81 5.78 8.19
C LYS A 92 -10.30 5.85 7.92
N ASP A 93 -9.85 6.92 7.27
CA ASP A 93 -8.42 7.20 7.04
C ASP A 93 -7.61 7.28 8.33
N SER A 94 -8.28 7.63 9.44
CA SER A 94 -7.67 7.72 10.77
C SER A 94 -7.41 6.35 11.41
N GLU A 95 -8.06 5.29 10.93
CA GLU A 95 -7.84 3.91 11.41
C GLU A 95 -6.76 3.20 10.59
N VAL A 96 -6.53 3.63 9.35
CA VAL A 96 -5.52 3.02 8.48
C VAL A 96 -4.15 3.65 8.72
N HIS A 97 -3.34 2.98 9.53
CA HIS A 97 -1.95 3.35 9.81
C HIS A 97 -1.02 2.14 9.77
N GLU A 98 0.31 2.36 9.68
CA GLU A 98 1.28 1.26 9.54
C GLU A 98 1.21 0.22 10.65
N GLN A 99 0.85 0.62 11.88
CA GLN A 99 0.71 -0.28 13.03
C GLN A 99 -0.65 -1.01 13.07
N ALA A 100 -1.58 -0.71 12.16
CA ALA A 100 -2.93 -1.26 12.18
C ALA A 100 -2.86 -2.71 11.72
N THR A 101 -3.47 -3.60 12.51
CA THR A 101 -3.52 -5.04 12.20
C THR A 101 -4.79 -5.33 11.41
N PHE A 102 -4.69 -6.04 10.29
CA PHE A 102 -5.85 -6.35 9.45
C PHE A 102 -6.97 -7.03 10.25
N ILE A 103 -6.61 -8.01 11.08
CA ILE A 103 -7.58 -8.80 11.84
C ILE A 103 -8.17 -8.03 13.03
N HIS A 104 -7.31 -7.49 13.90
CA HIS A 104 -7.75 -6.95 15.20
C HIS A 104 -8.23 -5.50 15.12
N ASP A 105 -7.64 -4.72 14.23
CA ASP A 105 -7.84 -3.26 14.15
C ASP A 105 -8.81 -2.93 13.01
N LEU A 106 -8.60 -3.53 11.83
CA LEU A 106 -9.41 -3.28 10.64
C LEU A 106 -10.57 -4.26 10.47
N GLY A 107 -10.64 -5.31 11.29
CA GLY A 107 -11.76 -6.26 11.31
C GLY A 107 -11.83 -7.20 10.11
N CYS A 108 -10.71 -7.49 9.44
CA CYS A 108 -10.63 -8.64 8.53
C CYS A 108 -10.86 -9.94 9.31
N ASP A 109 -11.72 -10.81 8.79
CA ASP A 109 -11.90 -12.19 9.29
C ASP A 109 -10.81 -13.11 8.72
#